data_AF-A0A6P8K5F2-F1
#
_entry.id   AF-A0A6P8K5F2-F1
#
_cell.length_a   1.000
_cell.length_b   1.000
_cell.length_c   1.000
_cell.angle_alpha   90.00
_cell.angle_beta   90.00
_cell.angle_gamma   90.00
#
_symmetry.space_group_name_H-M   'P 1'
#
loop_
_entity.id
_entity.type
_entity.pdbx_description
1 polymer ?
#
loop_
_entity_poly.entity_id
_entity_poly.type
_entity_poly.pdbx_seq_one_letter_code
_entity_poly.pdbx_strand_id
1 'polypeptide(L)'
;MSDETNTAAWDDSLLVKTYDESVGLAREALARRLADSTNKREEENAAAAEEEAGEISATGGATSPEPVSFKVGDYARATYVDGVDYEGAVVSINEEKGTCVLRYLGYENEQEVLLVDLLPSWGKRVRREQFLVAKKDEDEQLSRPKASAGSHSKTPKSSRRSRISGGLVMPPMPPVPPMIAGQGDGAEQDFVAMLTAWYMSGYYTGLYQGKKEASTTSAKKKTPKK
;
A
#
# COMPACT_ATOMS: atom_id res chain seq x y z
N MET A 1 -1.13 45.48 45.45
CA MET A 1 -1.42 44.03 45.43
C MET A 1 -1.29 43.58 43.98
N SER A 2 -0.61 42.46 43.79
CA SER A 2 0.00 41.93 42.57
C SER A 2 -0.92 41.80 41.34
N ASP A 3 -0.51 42.38 40.21
CA ASP A 3 -1.04 42.11 38.88
C ASP A 3 -0.23 40.99 38.22
N GLU A 4 -0.54 39.74 38.57
CA GLU A 4 0.31 38.58 38.21
C GLU A 4 -0.49 37.41 37.62
N THR A 5 -1.61 37.70 36.93
CA THR A 5 -2.53 36.63 36.51
C THR A 5 -3.18 36.88 35.15
N ASN A 6 -2.42 36.89 34.04
CA ASN A 6 -2.93 36.35 32.74
C ASN A 6 -1.89 36.19 31.62
N THR A 7 -0.60 35.94 31.90
CA THR A 7 0.38 35.69 30.82
C THR A 7 0.50 34.20 30.48
N ALA A 8 0.09 33.31 31.39
CA ALA A 8 0.26 31.87 31.25
C ALA A 8 -0.75 31.21 30.28
N ALA A 9 -1.89 31.84 30.01
CA ALA A 9 -2.91 31.26 29.12
C ALA A 9 -2.47 31.30 27.64
N TRP A 10 -1.57 32.21 27.27
CA TRP A 10 -1.07 32.42 25.90
C TRP A 10 0.47 32.42 25.85
N ASP A 11 1.14 31.73 26.78
CA ASP A 11 2.58 31.56 26.75
C ASP A 11 2.98 30.47 25.73
N ASP A 12 3.22 30.87 24.48
CA ASP A 12 3.68 30.00 23.39
C ASP A 12 5.11 29.46 23.59
N SER A 13 5.81 29.91 24.65
CA SER A 13 7.15 29.44 24.99
C SER A 13 7.21 27.94 25.24
N LEU A 14 6.12 27.31 25.71
CA LEU A 14 6.08 25.86 25.93
C LEU A 14 6.13 25.08 24.60
N LEU A 15 5.46 25.59 23.57
CA LEU A 15 5.43 24.94 22.25
C LEU A 15 6.81 25.05 21.57
N VAL A 16 7.44 26.20 21.67
CA VAL A 16 8.82 26.42 21.18
C VAL A 16 9.82 25.54 21.95
N LYS A 17 9.75 25.50 23.29
CA LYS A 17 10.65 24.66 24.11
C LYS A 17 10.50 23.18 23.79
N THR A 18 9.28 22.67 23.72
CA THR A 18 9.04 21.25 23.41
C THR A 18 9.49 20.88 22.01
N TYR A 19 9.38 21.78 21.03
CA TYR A 19 9.95 21.59 19.70
C TYR A 19 11.48 21.52 19.74
N ASP A 20 12.13 22.48 20.38
CA ASP A 20 13.60 22.52 20.51
C ASP A 20 14.14 21.29 21.24
N GLU A 21 13.47 20.87 22.32
CA GLU A 21 13.77 19.63 23.06
C GLU A 21 13.61 18.39 22.17
N SER A 22 12.52 18.31 21.40
CA SER A 22 12.25 17.17 20.50
C SER A 22 13.29 17.07 19.39
N VAL A 23 13.66 18.20 18.78
CA VAL A 23 14.72 18.27 17.75
C VAL A 23 16.08 17.94 18.35
N GLY A 24 16.36 18.40 19.57
CA GLY A 24 17.56 18.07 20.33
C GLY A 24 17.70 16.57 20.55
N LEU A 25 16.66 15.90 21.06
CA LEU A 25 16.65 14.46 21.27
C LEU A 25 16.81 13.66 19.97
N ALA A 26 16.20 14.11 18.87
CA ALA A 26 16.36 13.48 17.57
C ALA A 26 17.81 13.60 17.04
N ARG A 27 18.43 14.77 17.20
CA ARG A 27 19.84 15.00 16.86
C ARG A 27 20.78 14.17 17.73
N GLU A 28 20.51 14.09 19.03
CA GLU A 28 21.29 13.27 19.97
C GLU A 28 21.18 11.78 19.64
N ALA A 29 19.98 11.27 19.33
CA ALA A 29 19.79 9.89 18.92
C ALA A 29 20.55 9.54 17.63
N LEU A 30 20.57 10.45 16.66
CA LEU A 30 21.38 10.30 15.45
C LEU A 30 22.87 10.35 15.75
N ALA A 31 23.33 11.27 16.60
CA ALA A 31 24.73 11.37 17.01
C ALA A 31 25.19 10.12 17.76
N ARG A 32 24.37 9.60 18.67
CA ARG A 32 24.61 8.35 19.41
C ARG A 32 24.70 7.16 18.47
N ARG A 33 23.77 7.04 17.53
CA ARG A 33 23.81 5.98 16.50
C ARG A 33 25.05 6.09 15.60
N LEU A 34 25.48 7.31 15.29
CA LEU A 34 26.70 7.52 14.51
C LEU A 34 27.95 7.13 15.31
N ALA A 35 28.03 7.49 16.59
CA ALA A 35 29.12 7.11 17.49
C ALA A 35 29.18 5.58 17.72
N ASP A 36 28.03 4.94 17.91
CA ASP A 36 27.96 3.48 18.05
C ASP A 36 28.39 2.79 16.74
N SER A 37 28.15 3.42 15.58
CA SER A 37 28.58 2.91 14.28
C SER A 37 30.08 3.08 14.00
N THR A 38 30.74 4.08 14.60
CA THR A 38 32.20 4.26 14.42
C THR A 38 32.99 3.29 15.27
N ASN A 39 32.55 3.01 16.51
CA ASN A 39 33.19 1.99 17.35
C ASN A 39 33.04 0.58 16.78
N LYS A 40 31.87 0.26 16.20
CA LYS A 40 31.67 -1.02 15.50
C LYS A 40 32.54 -1.17 14.25
N ARG A 41 32.88 -0.04 13.60
CA ARG A 41 33.73 -0.03 12.41
C ARG A 41 35.20 -0.32 12.75
N GLU A 42 35.69 -0.02 13.94
CA GLU A 42 37.08 -0.36 14.33
C GLU A 42 37.27 -1.87 14.57
N GLU A 43 36.26 -2.57 15.09
CA GLU A 43 36.30 -4.04 15.24
C GLU A 43 36.10 -4.77 13.89
N GLU A 44 35.27 -4.25 12.99
CA GLU A 44 34.98 -4.87 11.69
C GLU A 44 36.08 -4.56 10.64
N ASN A 45 36.83 -3.46 10.78
CA ASN A 45 37.92 -3.07 9.87
C ASN A 45 39.28 -3.73 10.19
N ALA A 46 39.38 -4.51 11.28
CA ALA A 46 40.50 -5.44 11.52
C ALA A 46 40.23 -6.84 10.93
N ALA A 47 38.97 -7.19 10.68
CA ALA A 47 38.55 -8.45 10.04
C ALA A 47 38.33 -8.33 8.52
N ALA A 48 38.14 -7.12 8.00
CA ALA A 48 37.98 -6.84 6.56
C ALA A 48 39.32 -6.67 5.79
N ALA A 49 40.47 -6.82 6.45
CA ALA A 49 41.79 -6.69 5.83
C ALA A 49 42.28 -7.98 5.11
N GLU A 50 41.52 -9.08 5.15
CA GLU A 50 41.83 -10.33 4.42
C GLU A 50 40.84 -10.69 3.29
N GLU A 51 39.79 -9.89 3.04
CA GLU A 51 38.85 -10.12 1.92
C GLU A 51 38.63 -8.81 1.13
N GLU A 52 39.72 -8.32 0.53
CA GLU A 52 39.69 -7.37 -0.58
C GLU A 52 40.05 -8.12 -1.86
N ALA A 53 39.05 -8.51 -2.65
CA ALA A 53 39.23 -8.76 -4.09
C ALA A 53 37.88 -8.76 -4.85
N GLY A 54 37.47 -7.57 -5.31
CA GLY A 54 36.61 -7.39 -6.49
C GLY A 54 35.16 -6.99 -6.17
N GLU A 55 34.56 -5.96 -6.76
CA GLU A 55 35.01 -5.03 -7.79
C GLU A 55 34.06 -3.81 -7.74
N ILE A 56 34.64 -2.68 -8.09
CA ILE A 56 34.15 -1.31 -8.18
C ILE A 56 32.92 -1.06 -9.09
N SER A 57 32.11 -0.07 -8.64
CA SER A 57 31.51 1.02 -9.44
C SER A 57 30.27 0.77 -10.31
N ALA A 58 29.19 1.52 -10.02
CA ALA A 58 28.52 2.47 -10.93
C ALA A 58 27.34 3.15 -10.19
N THR A 59 27.44 4.43 -9.79
CA THR A 59 26.90 5.62 -10.51
C THR A 59 25.46 5.48 -11.00
N GLY A 60 24.58 6.37 -10.51
CA GLY A 60 23.22 6.51 -11.03
C GLY A 60 23.17 7.08 -12.45
N GLY A 61 21.99 6.99 -13.06
CA GLY A 61 21.68 7.67 -14.32
C GLY A 61 20.88 6.78 -15.27
N ALA A 62 19.67 7.24 -15.62
CA ALA A 62 18.99 6.81 -16.83
C ALA A 62 19.82 7.24 -18.05
N THR A 63 20.16 6.33 -18.97
CA THR A 63 20.11 6.47 -20.45
C THR A 63 20.76 5.28 -21.16
N SER A 64 20.07 4.81 -22.21
CA SER A 64 20.54 4.01 -23.36
C SER A 64 20.38 2.47 -23.31
N PRO A 65 19.84 1.83 -24.37
CA PRO A 65 19.36 0.45 -24.36
C PRO A 65 20.48 -0.49 -24.85
N GLU A 66 21.43 -0.81 -23.98
CA GLU A 66 22.12 -2.10 -24.18
C GLU A 66 21.25 -3.20 -23.58
N PRO A 67 21.02 -4.31 -24.29
CA PRO A 67 20.20 -5.39 -23.78
C PRO A 67 20.89 -6.00 -22.57
N VAL A 68 20.43 -5.63 -21.38
CA VAL A 68 20.88 -6.22 -20.13
C VAL A 68 20.55 -7.70 -20.20
N SER A 69 21.58 -8.54 -20.32
CA SER A 69 21.40 -9.98 -20.42
C SER A 69 21.13 -10.56 -19.02
N PHE A 70 19.89 -10.96 -18.76
CA PHE A 70 19.51 -11.61 -17.51
C PHE A 70 19.79 -13.12 -17.55
N LYS A 71 20.23 -13.67 -16.42
CA LYS A 71 20.41 -15.10 -16.19
C LYS A 71 19.43 -15.62 -15.15
N VAL A 72 19.22 -16.93 -15.12
CA VAL A 72 18.42 -17.58 -14.07
C VAL A 72 19.07 -17.31 -12.71
N GLY A 73 18.27 -16.83 -11.76
CA GLY A 73 18.72 -16.40 -10.44
C GLY A 73 19.03 -14.90 -10.32
N ASP A 74 19.10 -14.17 -11.44
CA ASP A 74 19.29 -12.73 -11.38
C ASP A 74 18.07 -12.03 -10.80
N TYR A 75 18.33 -10.92 -10.12
CA TYR A 75 17.28 -10.05 -9.63
C TYR A 75 16.97 -8.99 -10.68
N ALA A 76 15.70 -8.90 -10.99
CA ALA A 76 15.18 -7.98 -11.98
C ALA A 76 13.86 -7.40 -11.50
N ARG A 77 13.34 -6.44 -12.25
CA ARG A 77 12.09 -5.77 -11.98
C ARG A 77 11.16 -5.91 -13.18
N ALA A 78 9.88 -6.11 -12.91
CA ALA A 78 8.85 -6.14 -13.93
C ALA A 78 7.60 -5.41 -13.44
N THR A 79 6.86 -4.85 -14.39
CA THR A 79 5.59 -4.17 -14.15
C THR A 79 4.48 -5.19 -13.98
N TYR A 80 3.74 -5.09 -12.88
CA TYR A 80 2.58 -5.94 -12.60
C TYR A 80 1.28 -5.32 -13.15
N VAL A 81 0.15 -6.01 -12.98
CA VAL A 81 -1.17 -5.63 -13.53
C VAL A 81 -1.66 -4.27 -13.03
N ASP A 82 -1.18 -3.84 -11.86
CA ASP A 82 -1.44 -2.53 -11.25
C ASP A 82 -0.61 -1.39 -11.87
N GLY A 83 0.27 -1.69 -12.83
CA GLY A 83 1.17 -0.72 -13.44
C GLY A 83 2.35 -0.33 -12.55
N VAL A 84 2.58 -1.06 -11.45
CA VAL A 84 3.68 -0.83 -10.53
C VAL A 84 4.79 -1.84 -10.77
N ASP A 85 6.02 -1.35 -10.72
CA ASP A 85 7.22 -2.16 -10.89
C ASP A 85 7.63 -2.82 -9.57
N TYR A 86 7.74 -4.15 -9.56
CA TYR A 86 8.15 -4.91 -8.37
C TYR A 86 9.42 -5.72 -8.62
N GLU A 87 10.23 -5.82 -7.58
CA GLU A 87 11.44 -6.65 -7.57
C GLU A 87 11.06 -8.14 -7.58
N GLY A 88 11.78 -8.91 -8.39
CA GLY A 88 11.63 -10.34 -8.53
C GLY A 88 12.95 -11.04 -8.83
N ALA A 89 12.89 -12.37 -8.80
CA ALA A 89 14.00 -13.24 -9.20
C ALA A 89 13.62 -14.02 -10.46
N VAL A 90 14.54 -14.10 -11.42
CA VAL A 90 14.34 -14.88 -12.64
C VAL A 90 14.42 -16.37 -12.31
N VAL A 91 13.31 -17.09 -12.45
CA VAL A 91 13.20 -18.52 -12.12
C VAL A 91 13.60 -19.40 -13.29
N SER A 92 13.14 -19.05 -14.49
CA SER A 92 13.45 -19.79 -15.71
C SER A 92 13.46 -18.86 -16.92
N ILE A 93 14.24 -19.22 -17.94
CA ILE A 93 14.38 -18.48 -19.19
C ILE A 93 14.03 -19.43 -20.33
N ASN A 94 13.07 -19.03 -21.16
CA ASN A 94 12.73 -19.69 -22.42
C ASN A 94 13.34 -18.89 -23.58
N GLU A 95 14.57 -19.25 -23.95
CA GLU A 95 15.32 -18.56 -25.02
C GLU A 95 14.60 -18.62 -26.37
N GLU A 96 13.86 -19.69 -26.66
CA GLU A 96 13.11 -19.86 -27.92
C GLU A 96 12.01 -18.81 -28.13
N LYS A 97 11.38 -18.36 -27.05
CA LYS A 97 10.29 -17.37 -27.08
C LYS A 97 10.75 -15.96 -26.68
N GLY A 98 11.96 -15.83 -26.14
CA GLY A 98 12.41 -14.60 -25.51
C GLY A 98 11.58 -14.22 -24.26
N THR A 99 10.99 -15.21 -23.58
CA THR A 99 10.24 -15.01 -22.32
C THR A 99 10.99 -15.60 -21.14
N CYS A 100 10.82 -15.01 -19.96
CA CYS A 100 11.29 -15.54 -18.69
C CYS A 100 10.14 -15.59 -17.69
N VAL A 101 10.23 -16.51 -16.74
CA VAL A 101 9.36 -16.55 -15.58
C VAL A 101 10.04 -15.79 -14.45
N LEU A 102 9.45 -14.68 -14.05
CA LEU A 102 9.88 -13.86 -12.91
C LEU A 102 9.01 -14.18 -11.69
N ARG A 103 9.63 -14.47 -10.55
CA ARG A 103 8.93 -14.63 -9.26
C ARG A 103 9.10 -13.38 -8.41
N TYR A 104 7.98 -12.77 -8.03
CA TYR A 104 7.99 -11.57 -7.19
C TYR A 104 8.46 -11.87 -5.77
N LEU A 105 9.38 -11.03 -5.28
CA LEU A 105 9.93 -11.18 -3.92
C LEU A 105 8.85 -10.91 -2.87
N GLY A 106 8.65 -11.87 -1.96
CA GLY A 106 7.70 -11.78 -0.85
C GLY A 106 6.27 -12.19 -1.21
N TYR A 107 5.84 -12.04 -2.46
CA TYR A 107 4.48 -12.39 -2.90
C TYR A 107 4.36 -13.79 -3.52
N GLU A 108 5.49 -14.42 -3.85
CA GLU A 108 5.60 -15.76 -4.48
C GLU A 108 4.87 -15.93 -5.83
N ASN A 109 4.15 -14.91 -6.29
CA ASN A 109 3.52 -14.87 -7.61
C ASN A 109 4.58 -14.96 -8.71
N GLU A 110 4.30 -15.78 -9.72
CA GLU A 110 5.13 -15.93 -10.90
C GLU A 110 4.45 -15.29 -12.11
N GLN A 111 5.23 -14.59 -12.94
CA GLN A 111 4.74 -13.96 -14.15
C GLN A 111 5.67 -14.26 -15.32
N GLU A 112 5.09 -14.62 -16.46
CA GLU A 112 5.81 -14.73 -17.72
C GLU A 112 5.96 -13.32 -18.32
N VAL A 113 7.20 -12.85 -18.43
CA VAL A 113 7.56 -11.51 -18.91
C VAL A 113 8.56 -11.67 -20.06
N LEU A 114 8.54 -10.75 -21.03
CA LEU A 114 9.53 -10.73 -22.09
C LEU A 114 10.90 -10.28 -21.54
N LEU A 115 11.99 -10.89 -22.02
CA LEU A 115 13.34 -10.51 -21.59
C LEU A 115 13.66 -9.04 -21.89
N VAL A 116 13.05 -8.48 -22.94
CA VAL A 116 13.25 -7.08 -23.37
C VAL A 116 12.56 -6.06 -22.47
N ASP A 117 11.50 -6.48 -21.77
CA ASP A 117 10.73 -5.62 -20.86
C ASP A 117 11.26 -5.71 -19.42
N LEU A 118 12.23 -6.59 -19.18
CA LEU A 118 12.79 -6.81 -17.87
C LEU A 118 13.75 -5.67 -17.50
N LEU A 119 13.53 -5.10 -16.33
CA LEU A 119 14.28 -3.95 -15.84
C LEU A 119 15.36 -4.40 -14.84
N PRO A 120 16.51 -3.71 -14.76
CA PRO A 120 17.51 -3.99 -13.73
C PRO A 120 16.97 -3.75 -12.31
N SER A 121 17.40 -4.58 -11.35
CA SER A 121 17.03 -4.41 -9.94
C SER A 121 17.48 -3.06 -9.36
N TRP A 122 16.70 -2.49 -8.44
CA TRP A 122 17.11 -1.34 -7.63
C TRP A 122 18.10 -1.72 -6.49
N GLY A 123 18.45 -3.00 -6.38
CA GLY A 123 19.46 -3.51 -5.47
C GLY A 123 18.92 -4.05 -4.13
N LYS A 124 19.85 -4.43 -3.24
CA LYS A 124 19.55 -5.20 -2.01
C LYS A 124 18.61 -4.50 -1.02
N ARG A 125 18.55 -3.16 -1.03
CA ARG A 125 17.70 -2.38 -0.13
C ARG A 125 16.22 -2.54 -0.47
N VAL A 126 15.85 -2.28 -1.73
CA VAL A 126 14.45 -2.33 -2.18
C VAL A 126 13.91 -3.76 -2.13
N ARG A 127 14.74 -4.75 -2.47
CA ARG A 127 14.38 -6.18 -2.33
C ARG A 127 13.96 -6.57 -0.92
N ARG A 128 14.66 -6.06 0.11
CA ARG A 128 14.30 -6.32 1.52
C ARG A 128 13.02 -5.60 1.92
N GLU A 129 12.85 -4.36 1.48
CA GLU A 129 11.67 -3.57 1.78
C GLU A 129 10.40 -4.22 1.23
N GLN A 130 10.40 -4.62 -0.04
CA GLN A 130 9.28 -5.32 -0.65
C GLN A 130 8.94 -6.62 0.07
N PHE A 131 9.96 -7.42 0.44
CA PHE A 131 9.74 -8.66 1.19
C PHE A 131 9.09 -8.41 2.57
N LEU A 132 9.49 -7.34 3.26
CA LEU A 132 8.90 -6.97 4.56
C LEU A 132 7.46 -6.50 4.43
N VAL A 133 7.14 -5.74 3.37
CA VAL A 133 5.77 -5.30 3.07
C VAL A 133 4.89 -6.51 2.80
N ALA A 134 5.32 -7.40 1.90
CA ALA A 134 4.57 -8.61 1.56
C ALA A 134 4.29 -9.49 2.79
N LYS A 135 5.29 -9.70 3.65
CA LYS A 135 5.13 -10.46 4.89
C LYS A 135 4.09 -9.83 5.84
N LYS A 136 4.09 -8.51 5.96
CA LYS A 136 3.11 -7.78 6.79
C LYS A 136 1.70 -7.92 6.22
N ASP A 137 1.56 -7.85 4.89
CA ASP A 137 0.28 -8.05 4.21
C ASP A 137 -0.26 -9.48 4.39
N GLU A 138 0.62 -10.50 4.37
CA GLU A 138 0.25 -11.89 4.68
C GLU A 138 -0.26 -12.06 6.11
N ASP A 139 0.44 -11.48 7.09
CA ASP A 139 0.02 -11.50 8.51
C ASP A 139 -1.35 -10.81 8.70
N GLU A 140 -1.61 -9.71 7.99
CA GLU A 140 -2.89 -9.00 8.01
C GLU A 140 -4.01 -9.84 7.36
N GLN A 141 -3.73 -10.53 6.24
CA GLN A 141 -4.69 -11.44 5.61
C GLN A 141 -5.03 -12.66 6.49
N LEU A 142 -4.06 -13.23 7.22
CA LEU A 142 -4.31 -14.33 8.16
C LEU A 142 -5.15 -13.89 9.37
N SER A 143 -5.06 -12.63 9.76
CA SER A 143 -5.83 -12.07 10.89
C SER A 143 -7.30 -11.77 10.56
N ARG A 144 -7.69 -11.85 9.27
CA ARG A 144 -9.06 -11.62 8.81
C ARG A 144 -9.90 -12.90 8.97
N PRO A 145 -11.07 -12.87 9.63
CA PRO A 145 -11.84 -14.08 9.88
C PRO A 145 -12.28 -14.73 8.57
N LYS A 146 -11.80 -15.95 8.34
CA LYS A 146 -12.07 -16.79 7.17
C LYS A 146 -13.55 -17.17 7.14
N ALA A 147 -14.36 -16.46 6.34
CA ALA A 147 -15.64 -16.99 5.91
C ALA A 147 -15.37 -18.19 5.01
N SER A 148 -15.70 -19.38 5.51
CA SER A 148 -15.54 -20.66 4.82
C SER A 148 -16.33 -20.68 3.50
N ALA A 149 -15.64 -20.61 2.37
CA ALA A 149 -16.18 -21.06 1.09
C ALA A 149 -15.72 -22.51 0.86
N GLY A 150 -16.68 -23.44 0.93
CA GLY A 150 -16.47 -24.83 0.57
C GLY A 150 -16.35 -24.99 -0.95
N SER A 151 -15.38 -25.81 -1.35
CA SER A 151 -15.10 -26.23 -2.72
C SER A 151 -15.95 -27.44 -3.13
N HIS A 152 -16.55 -27.40 -4.33
CA HIS A 152 -16.45 -28.42 -5.40
C HIS A 152 -17.68 -28.48 -6.33
N SER A 153 -17.35 -28.58 -7.62
CA SER A 153 -18.17 -28.76 -8.83
C SER A 153 -19.29 -29.80 -8.75
N LYS A 154 -20.43 -29.55 -9.43
CA LYS A 154 -20.94 -30.30 -10.63
C LYS A 154 -22.14 -29.54 -11.24
N THR A 155 -22.15 -29.40 -12.58
CA THR A 155 -23.33 -28.97 -13.36
C THR A 155 -24.44 -30.03 -13.33
N PRO A 156 -25.72 -29.64 -13.45
CA PRO A 156 -26.44 -29.99 -14.69
C PRO A 156 -27.43 -28.93 -15.18
N LYS A 157 -27.72 -28.97 -16.50
CA LYS A 157 -28.75 -28.19 -17.20
C LYS A 157 -30.16 -28.53 -16.68
N SER A 158 -30.98 -27.50 -16.41
CA SER A 158 -32.43 -27.59 -16.58
C SER A 158 -33.04 -26.20 -16.78
N SER A 159 -33.84 -26.08 -17.83
CA SER A 159 -34.70 -24.94 -18.15
C SER A 159 -35.72 -24.74 -17.04
N ARG A 160 -35.75 -23.53 -16.44
CA ARG A 160 -36.98 -22.88 -15.94
C ARG A 160 -36.71 -21.39 -15.70
N ARG A 161 -37.62 -20.58 -16.24
CA ARG A 161 -37.68 -19.12 -16.07
C ARG A 161 -37.78 -18.72 -14.58
N SER A 162 -37.24 -17.53 -14.31
CA SER A 162 -37.65 -16.59 -13.23
C SER A 162 -37.09 -16.84 -11.83
N ARG A 163 -36.06 -16.06 -11.47
CA ARG A 163 -36.02 -15.04 -10.38
C ARG A 163 -34.56 -14.86 -9.90
N ILE A 164 -33.87 -13.88 -10.46
CA ILE A 164 -32.61 -13.37 -9.90
C ILE A 164 -32.99 -12.44 -8.74
N SER A 165 -33.14 -13.01 -7.55
CA SER A 165 -33.17 -12.24 -6.30
C SER A 165 -31.77 -12.29 -5.68
N GLY A 166 -30.94 -11.36 -6.12
CA GLY A 166 -29.59 -11.13 -5.59
C GLY A 166 -28.91 -9.92 -6.21
N GLY A 167 -29.67 -9.07 -6.91
CA GLY A 167 -29.15 -7.81 -7.42
C GLY A 167 -28.73 -6.94 -6.24
N LEU A 168 -27.51 -6.42 -6.30
CA LEU A 168 -27.13 -5.23 -5.56
C LEU A 168 -28.16 -4.16 -5.92
N VAL A 169 -29.17 -3.99 -5.08
CA VAL A 169 -30.19 -2.95 -5.26
C VAL A 169 -29.44 -1.66 -4.95
N MET A 170 -28.83 -1.07 -5.98
CA MET A 170 -28.18 0.21 -5.84
C MET A 170 -29.24 1.18 -5.29
N PRO A 171 -28.98 1.82 -4.14
CA PRO A 171 -29.88 2.84 -3.64
C PRO A 171 -30.12 3.91 -4.72
N PRO A 172 -31.33 4.50 -4.79
CA PRO A 172 -31.64 5.51 -5.80
C PRO A 172 -30.58 6.61 -5.77
N MET A 173 -30.13 7.05 -6.95
CA MET A 173 -29.14 8.13 -7.03
C MET A 173 -29.66 9.35 -6.26
N PRO A 174 -28.84 9.94 -5.37
CA PRO A 174 -29.22 11.18 -4.73
C PRO A 174 -29.37 12.30 -5.77
N PRO A 175 -30.28 13.25 -5.55
CA PRO A 175 -30.48 14.37 -6.45
C PRO A 175 -29.19 15.20 -6.52
N VAL A 176 -28.64 15.36 -7.72
CA VAL A 176 -27.41 16.13 -7.94
C VAL A 176 -27.65 17.59 -7.56
N PRO A 177 -26.82 18.19 -6.69
CA PRO A 177 -26.92 19.60 -6.34
C PRO A 177 -26.83 20.49 -7.61
N PRO A 178 -27.70 21.50 -7.76
CA PRO A 178 -27.79 22.32 -8.98
C PRO A 178 -26.51 23.12 -9.30
N MET A 179 -25.57 23.21 -8.36
CA MET A 179 -24.27 23.86 -8.58
C MET A 179 -23.31 23.04 -9.46
N ILE A 180 -23.57 21.75 -9.67
CA ILE A 180 -22.70 20.81 -10.41
C ILE A 180 -23.05 20.76 -11.92
N ALA A 181 -24.23 21.25 -12.31
CA ALA A 181 -24.70 21.19 -13.69
C ALA A 181 -24.10 22.26 -14.64
N GLY A 182 -23.20 23.12 -14.12
CA GLY A 182 -22.65 24.27 -14.84
C GLY A 182 -21.20 24.07 -15.27
N GLN A 183 -21.02 23.76 -16.55
CA GLN A 183 -19.86 24.01 -17.43
C GLN A 183 -18.65 24.74 -16.78
N GLY A 184 -17.67 23.96 -16.30
CA GLY A 184 -16.37 24.43 -15.81
C GLY A 184 -15.21 23.63 -16.42
N ASP A 185 -14.06 24.29 -16.59
CA ASP A 185 -12.76 23.75 -17.04
C ASP A 185 -12.37 22.49 -16.24
N GLY A 186 -11.60 21.59 -16.86
CA GLY A 186 -11.25 20.26 -16.34
C GLY A 186 -10.63 20.26 -14.93
N ALA A 187 -9.93 21.31 -14.52
CA ALA A 187 -9.40 21.43 -13.16
C ALA A 187 -10.51 21.54 -12.09
N GLU A 188 -11.61 22.23 -12.41
CA GLU A 188 -12.78 22.33 -11.52
C GLU A 188 -13.57 21.02 -11.52
N GLN A 189 -13.51 20.23 -12.60
CA GLN A 189 -14.18 18.93 -12.68
C GLN A 189 -13.59 17.91 -11.71
N ASP A 190 -12.25 17.86 -11.56
CA ASP A 190 -11.61 16.94 -10.61
C ASP A 190 -11.95 17.32 -9.16
N PHE A 191 -11.98 18.61 -8.85
CA PHE A 191 -12.39 19.12 -7.54
C PHE A 191 -13.88 18.85 -7.26
N VAL A 192 -14.76 19.07 -8.25
CA VAL A 192 -16.18 18.77 -8.17
C VAL A 192 -16.42 17.26 -8.08
N ALA A 193 -15.64 16.43 -8.78
CA ALA A 193 -15.71 14.97 -8.69
C ALA A 193 -15.28 14.48 -7.30
N MET A 194 -14.22 15.05 -6.72
CA MET A 194 -13.78 14.77 -5.36
C MET A 194 -14.87 15.13 -4.33
N LEU A 195 -15.43 16.33 -4.41
CA LEU A 195 -16.52 16.77 -3.53
C LEU A 195 -17.78 15.92 -3.70
N THR A 196 -18.10 15.55 -4.93
CA THR A 196 -19.23 14.66 -5.24
C THR A 196 -18.99 13.29 -4.63
N ALA A 197 -17.80 12.71 -4.79
CA ALA A 197 -17.45 11.42 -4.18
C ALA A 197 -17.59 11.45 -2.65
N TRP A 198 -17.06 12.49 -1.99
CA TRP A 198 -17.18 12.65 -0.53
C TRP A 198 -18.64 12.76 -0.07
N TYR A 199 -19.45 13.57 -0.78
CA TYR A 199 -20.87 13.72 -0.50
C TYR A 199 -21.65 12.40 -0.72
N MET A 200 -21.39 11.68 -1.82
CA MET A 200 -22.02 10.38 -2.10
C MET A 200 -21.69 9.37 -1.00
N SER A 201 -20.42 9.30 -0.58
CA SER A 201 -19.99 8.42 0.51
C SER A 201 -20.74 8.75 1.81
N GLY A 202 -20.86 10.03 2.19
CA GLY A 202 -21.61 10.45 3.37
C GLY A 202 -23.12 10.18 3.28
N TYR A 203 -23.71 10.33 2.10
CA TYR A 203 -25.13 10.02 1.87
C TYR A 203 -25.41 8.52 2.08
N TYR A 204 -24.54 7.66 1.55
CA TYR A 204 -24.72 6.22 1.67
C TYR A 204 -24.42 5.68 3.07
N THR A 205 -23.50 6.29 3.83
CA THR A 205 -23.29 5.94 5.25
C THR A 205 -24.54 6.24 6.08
N GLY A 206 -25.13 7.42 5.89
CA GLY A 206 -26.38 7.81 6.56
C GLY A 206 -27.57 6.89 6.23
N LEU A 207 -27.76 6.55 4.94
CA LEU A 207 -28.81 5.61 4.53
C LEU A 207 -28.63 4.21 5.13
N TYR A 208 -27.39 3.71 5.19
CA TYR A 208 -27.09 2.41 5.77
C TYR A 208 -27.39 2.38 7.27
N GLN A 209 -27.00 3.42 7.99
CA GLN A 209 -27.24 3.56 9.42
C GLN A 209 -28.73 3.61 9.74
N GLY A 210 -29.51 4.41 9.01
CA GLY A 210 -30.97 4.46 9.15
C GLY A 210 -31.65 3.11 8.85
N LYS A 211 -31.21 2.38 7.82
CA LYS A 211 -31.75 1.03 7.51
C LYS A 211 -31.42 0.00 8.59
N LYS A 212 -30.26 0.11 9.24
CA LYS A 212 -29.88 -0.74 10.39
C LYS A 212 -30.66 -0.41 11.66
N GLU A 213 -30.87 0.86 11.94
CA GLU A 213 -31.66 1.28 13.09
C GLU A 213 -33.14 0.91 12.92
N ALA A 214 -33.68 0.99 11.70
CA ALA A 214 -35.03 0.53 11.38
C ALA A 214 -35.19 -1.00 11.53
N SER A 215 -34.21 -1.80 11.09
CA SER A 215 -34.27 -3.25 11.23
C SER A 215 -34.09 -3.72 12.68
N THR A 216 -33.22 -3.05 13.45
CA THR A 216 -32.99 -3.37 14.87
C THR A 216 -34.13 -2.90 15.79
N THR A 217 -34.74 -1.74 15.53
CA THR A 217 -35.95 -1.28 16.26
C THR A 217 -37.16 -2.16 15.96
N SER A 218 -37.30 -2.65 14.71
CA SER A 218 -38.33 -3.62 14.32
C SER A 218 -38.13 -4.99 14.99
N ALA A 219 -36.88 -5.40 15.23
CA ALA A 219 -36.55 -6.64 15.95
C ALA A 219 -36.87 -6.54 17.46
N LYS A 220 -36.72 -5.37 18.07
CA LYS A 220 -36.98 -5.14 19.51
C LYS A 220 -38.47 -5.12 19.90
N LYS A 221 -39.39 -4.94 18.94
CA LYS A 221 -40.85 -5.00 19.17
C LYS A 221 -41.43 -6.43 19.23
N LYS A 222 -40.61 -7.48 19.07
CA LYS A 222 -41.06 -8.89 19.01
C LYS A 222 -40.73 -9.74 20.25
N THR A 223 -40.60 -9.16 21.44
CA THR A 223 -40.55 -9.95 22.69
C THR A 223 -41.91 -9.94 23.37
N PRO A 224 -42.65 -11.07 23.43
CA PRO A 224 -43.91 -11.16 24.15
C PRO A 224 -43.66 -11.11 25.66
N LYS A 225 -44.41 -10.26 26.37
CA LYS A 225 -44.48 -10.26 27.83
C LYS A 225 -45.20 -11.54 28.26
N LYS A 226 -44.56 -12.29 29.17
CA LYS A 226 -45.05 -13.51 29.82
C LYS A 226 -46.26 -13.23 30.71
#